data_AF-C7DSA4-F1
#
_entry.id   AF-C7DSA4-F1
#
_cell.length_a   1.000
_cell.length_b   1.000
_cell.length_c   1.000
_cell.angle_alpha   90.00
_cell.angle_beta   90.00
_cell.angle_gamma   90.00
#
_symmetry.space_group_name_H-M   'P 1'
#
loop_
_entity.id
_entity.type
_entity.pdbx_description
1 polymer ?
#
loop_
_entity_poly.entity_id
_entity_poly.type
_entity_poly.pdbx_seq_one_letter_code
_entity_poly.pdbx_strand_id
1 'polypeptide(L)'
;MAMAGLYRRLLPCPPAVDFASSQGKQLFLESIQNGTMEGFYRLVSYFQTQSEPAFCGLASLSMVLNALAIDPGRKWKGPWRWFDESMLDRCEPLEKIKVRGISFGKLVCLAHCAGAKVEAFHASHSSIDDFRKYVMKCSTSDDCHVISSYHRGALKQEPVTFLLFVKFLQQTDSNFR
;
A
#
# COMPACT_ATOMS: atom_id res chain seq x y z
N MET A 1 -26.74 16.11 -13.78
CA MET A 1 -26.01 17.25 -13.18
C MET A 1 -24.53 16.93 -13.20
N ALA A 2 -23.68 17.85 -13.68
CA ALA A 2 -22.24 17.66 -13.61
C ALA A 2 -21.80 17.69 -12.13
N MET A 3 -21.06 16.68 -11.69
CA MET A 3 -20.48 16.70 -10.36
C MET A 3 -19.42 17.80 -10.26
N ALA A 4 -19.50 18.62 -9.21
CA ALA A 4 -18.47 19.61 -8.94
C ALA A 4 -17.13 18.91 -8.67
N GLY A 5 -16.06 19.38 -9.31
CA GLY A 5 -14.71 18.89 -9.05
C GLY A 5 -14.24 19.24 -7.63
N LEU A 6 -13.39 18.39 -7.05
CA LEU A 6 -12.73 18.64 -5.77
C LEU A 6 -11.28 19.05 -6.03
N TYR A 7 -10.88 20.25 -5.60
CA TYR A 7 -9.51 20.74 -5.73
C TYR A 7 -8.91 21.03 -4.35
N ARG A 8 -7.78 20.38 -4.03
CA ARG A 8 -6.96 20.60 -2.83
C ARG A 8 -7.76 20.71 -1.53
N ARG A 9 -8.75 19.83 -1.34
CA ARG A 9 -9.49 19.76 -0.07
C ARG A 9 -8.52 19.43 1.06
N LEU A 10 -8.40 20.34 2.04
CA LEU A 10 -7.60 20.09 3.23
C LEU A 10 -8.23 18.96 4.05
N LEU A 11 -7.41 18.00 4.46
CA LEU A 11 -7.82 16.90 5.32
C LEU A 11 -7.63 17.28 6.79
N PRO A 12 -8.53 16.90 7.70
CA PRO A 12 -8.40 17.22 9.12
C PRO A 12 -7.11 16.66 9.75
N CYS A 13 -6.43 17.54 10.50
CA CYS A 13 -5.29 17.26 11.36
C CYS A 13 -5.50 18.13 12.62
N PRO A 14 -5.88 17.58 13.80
CA PRO A 14 -5.87 16.18 14.27
C PRO A 14 -7.07 15.30 13.80
N PRO A 15 -6.99 13.95 13.95
CA PRO A 15 -5.95 13.18 14.67
C PRO A 15 -4.66 12.91 13.88
N ALA A 16 -4.64 13.16 12.57
CA ALA A 16 -3.42 13.02 11.76
C ALA A 16 -2.49 14.23 11.92
N VAL A 17 -1.24 14.07 11.48
CA VAL A 17 -0.26 15.15 11.30
C VAL A 17 0.08 15.21 9.81
N ASP A 18 -0.02 16.39 9.20
CA ASP A 18 0.39 16.56 7.80
C ASP A 18 1.90 16.33 7.66
N PHE A 19 2.28 15.43 6.75
CA PHE A 19 3.67 15.07 6.48
C PHE A 19 4.52 16.29 6.06
N ALA A 20 3.94 17.23 5.31
CA ALA A 20 4.65 18.41 4.83
C ALA A 20 4.77 19.54 5.89
N SER A 21 4.06 19.42 7.02
CA SER A 21 4.15 20.39 8.12
C SER A 21 5.49 20.33 8.86
N SER A 22 5.82 21.36 9.63
CA SER A 22 7.03 21.36 10.46
C SER A 22 7.07 20.19 11.44
N GLN A 23 5.92 19.86 12.04
CA GLN A 23 5.79 18.72 12.95
C GLN A 23 5.96 17.38 12.21
N GLY A 24 5.37 17.22 11.03
CA GLY A 24 5.51 16.01 10.21
C GLY A 24 6.96 15.75 9.80
N LYS A 25 7.67 16.80 9.37
CA LYS A 25 9.11 16.73 9.05
C LYS A 25 9.95 16.33 10.26
N GLN A 26 9.65 16.87 11.44
CA GLN A 26 10.35 16.52 12.66
C GLN A 26 10.16 15.03 13.00
N LEU A 27 8.92 14.54 13.02
CA LEU A 27 8.61 13.13 13.29
C LEU A 27 9.31 12.18 12.30
N PHE A 28 9.39 12.59 11.04
CA PHE A 28 10.07 11.82 10.00
C PHE A 28 11.59 11.74 10.25
N LEU A 29 12.24 12.86 10.57
CA LEU A 29 13.66 12.90 10.91
C LEU A 29 13.98 12.06 12.15
N GLU A 30 13.16 12.15 13.20
CA GLU A 30 13.29 11.34 14.41
C GLU A 30 13.18 9.84 14.07
N SER A 31 12.25 9.46 13.19
CA SER A 31 12.06 8.07 12.78
C SER A 31 13.25 7.53 11.99
N ILE A 32 13.84 8.34 11.10
CA ILE A 32 15.09 7.99 10.38
C ILE A 32 16.23 7.79 11.38
N GLN A 33 16.43 8.73 12.31
CA GLN A 33 17.48 8.65 13.31
C GLN A 33 17.34 7.42 14.22
N ASN A 34 16.09 7.00 14.47
CA ASN A 34 15.77 5.81 15.26
C ASN A 34 15.81 4.50 14.45
N GLY A 35 16.10 4.54 13.14
CA GLY A 35 16.17 3.35 12.27
C GLY A 35 14.81 2.69 12.00
N THR A 36 13.69 3.39 12.22
CA THR A 36 12.33 2.86 12.05
C THR A 36 11.71 3.27 10.71
N MET A 37 12.53 3.65 9.73
CA MET A 37 12.11 4.17 8.43
C MET A 37 12.86 3.52 7.25
N GLU A 38 13.55 2.40 7.46
CA GLU A 38 14.34 1.70 6.44
C GLU A 38 13.51 1.32 5.21
N GLY A 39 12.32 0.76 5.43
CA GLY A 39 11.42 0.38 4.34
C GLY A 39 10.91 1.56 3.50
N PHE A 40 10.95 2.79 4.01
CA PHE A 40 10.48 3.97 3.30
C PHE A 40 11.33 4.29 2.07
N TYR A 41 12.65 4.09 2.12
CA TYR A 41 13.54 4.40 0.99
C TYR A 41 13.19 3.60 -0.27
N ARG A 42 12.80 2.34 -0.08
CA ARG A 42 12.24 1.53 -1.17
C ARG A 42 10.90 2.11 -1.59
N LEU A 43 9.92 2.18 -0.69
CA LEU A 43 8.55 2.60 -1.02
C LEU A 43 8.48 3.95 -1.74
N VAL A 44 9.25 4.95 -1.33
CA VAL A 44 9.24 6.28 -1.93
C VAL A 44 9.74 6.28 -3.37
N SER A 45 10.67 5.38 -3.71
CA SER A 45 11.18 5.21 -5.09
C SER A 45 10.12 4.71 -6.07
N TYR A 46 9.04 4.11 -5.55
CA TYR A 46 7.93 3.57 -6.33
C TYR A 46 6.62 4.34 -6.10
N PHE A 47 6.66 5.46 -5.36
CA PHE A 47 5.47 6.21 -4.97
C PHE A 47 4.70 6.71 -6.21
N GLN A 48 3.39 6.45 -6.22
CA GLN A 48 2.52 6.79 -7.35
C GLN A 48 1.15 7.26 -6.87
N THR A 49 0.50 8.06 -7.71
CA THR A 49 -0.91 8.42 -7.55
C THR A 49 -1.77 7.31 -8.15
N GLN A 50 -2.82 6.89 -7.44
CA GLN A 50 -3.81 5.96 -7.99
C GLN A 50 -4.45 6.52 -9.28
N SER A 51 -4.50 5.73 -10.35
CA SER A 51 -5.03 6.21 -11.64
C SER A 51 -6.55 6.36 -11.66
N GLU A 52 -7.24 5.60 -10.82
CA GLU A 52 -8.70 5.65 -10.66
C GLU A 52 -9.07 5.88 -9.20
N PRO A 53 -10.19 6.55 -8.88
CA PRO A 53 -10.63 6.78 -7.49
C PRO A 53 -10.77 5.50 -6.65
N ALA A 54 -11.07 4.36 -7.29
CA ALA A 54 -11.24 3.07 -6.65
C ALA A 54 -9.98 2.18 -6.63
N PHE A 55 -8.85 2.65 -7.19
CA PHE A 55 -7.63 1.85 -7.36
C PHE A 55 -6.62 1.94 -6.22
N CYS A 56 -6.95 2.59 -5.09
CA CYS A 56 -6.03 2.73 -3.95
C CYS A 56 -5.36 1.42 -3.51
N GLY A 57 -6.08 0.30 -3.54
CA GLY A 57 -5.51 -1.04 -3.27
C GLY A 57 -4.54 -1.51 -4.34
N LEU A 58 -4.84 -1.30 -5.61
CA LEU A 58 -3.95 -1.67 -6.73
C LEU A 58 -2.70 -0.79 -6.75
N ALA A 59 -2.83 0.51 -6.49
CA ALA A 59 -1.73 1.46 -6.36
C ALA A 59 -0.74 0.99 -5.27
N SER A 60 -1.30 0.69 -4.09
CA SER A 60 -0.52 0.26 -2.93
C SER A 60 0.16 -1.09 -3.19
N LEU A 61 -0.55 -2.04 -3.81
CA LEU A 61 0.00 -3.36 -4.11
C LEU A 61 1.12 -3.28 -5.15
N SER A 62 0.92 -2.56 -6.25
CA SER A 62 1.97 -2.40 -7.26
C SER A 62 3.21 -1.67 -6.71
N MET A 63 3.02 -0.66 -5.85
CA MET A 63 4.14 -0.04 -5.11
C MET A 63 4.93 -1.08 -4.32
N VAL A 64 4.25 -1.89 -3.50
CA VAL A 64 4.90 -2.90 -2.65
C VAL A 64 5.57 -3.99 -3.47
N LEU A 65 4.93 -4.50 -4.52
CA LEU A 65 5.51 -5.54 -5.38
C LEU A 65 6.79 -5.05 -6.07
N ASN A 66 6.79 -3.82 -6.57
CA ASN A 66 7.98 -3.23 -7.18
C ASN A 66 9.07 -2.91 -6.15
N ALA A 67 8.70 -2.46 -4.94
CA ALA A 67 9.63 -2.21 -3.84
C ALA A 67 10.35 -3.49 -3.37
N LEU A 68 9.63 -4.62 -3.39
CA LEU A 68 10.18 -5.96 -3.13
C LEU A 68 10.90 -6.58 -4.34
N ALA A 69 11.04 -5.84 -5.45
CA ALA A 69 11.65 -6.27 -6.69
C ALA A 69 11.06 -7.59 -7.25
N ILE A 70 9.75 -7.81 -7.08
CA ILE A 70 9.07 -8.99 -7.62
C ILE A 70 8.89 -8.80 -9.12
N ASP A 71 9.28 -9.80 -9.90
CA ASP A 71 9.16 -9.78 -11.35
C ASP A 71 7.73 -10.16 -11.78
N PRO A 72 7.00 -9.28 -12.51
CA PRO A 72 5.66 -9.61 -13.00
C PRO A 72 5.64 -10.74 -14.04
N GLY A 73 6.79 -11.15 -14.57
CA GLY A 73 6.89 -12.23 -15.56
C GLY A 73 6.32 -11.85 -16.94
N ARG A 74 5.83 -10.63 -17.11
CA ARG A 74 5.30 -10.09 -18.35
C ARG A 74 5.67 -8.61 -18.51
N LYS A 75 5.72 -8.14 -19.76
CA LYS A 75 6.04 -6.75 -20.11
C LYS A 75 4.89 -5.82 -19.72
N TRP A 76 5.23 -4.66 -19.18
CA TRP A 76 4.31 -3.55 -18.95
C TRP A 76 4.30 -2.59 -20.13
N LYS A 77 5.46 -2.01 -20.46
CA LYS A 77 5.64 -1.04 -21.55
C LYS A 77 6.93 -1.34 -22.30
N GLY A 78 6.86 -1.57 -23.61
CA GLY A 78 8.06 -1.91 -24.40
C GLY A 78 8.81 -3.14 -23.82
N PRO A 79 10.14 -3.07 -23.62
CA PRO A 79 10.90 -4.16 -22.99
C PRO A 79 10.76 -4.19 -21.45
N TRP A 80 10.16 -3.16 -20.83
CA TRP A 80 10.14 -3.00 -19.38
C TRP A 80 9.14 -3.94 -18.71
N ARG A 81 9.60 -4.60 -17.64
CA ARG A 81 8.78 -5.43 -16.76
C ARG A 81 8.66 -4.73 -15.41
N TRP A 82 7.42 -4.42 -15.05
CA TRP A 82 7.10 -3.58 -13.90
C TRP A 82 5.65 -3.83 -13.50
N PHE A 83 5.31 -3.80 -12.22
CA PHE A 83 3.91 -3.84 -11.81
C PHE A 83 3.25 -2.48 -11.97
N ASP A 84 2.16 -2.46 -12.71
CA ASP A 84 1.24 -1.34 -12.84
C ASP A 84 -0.16 -1.78 -12.41
N GLU A 85 -1.01 -0.84 -12.00
CA GLU A 85 -2.38 -1.12 -11.55
C GLU A 85 -3.18 -1.92 -12.60
N SER A 86 -2.97 -1.64 -13.89
CA SER A 86 -3.61 -2.34 -15.01
C SER A 86 -3.21 -3.82 -15.13
N MET A 87 -2.18 -4.25 -14.42
CA MET A 87 -1.68 -5.62 -14.46
C MET A 87 -2.23 -6.48 -13.32
N LEU A 88 -3.07 -5.93 -12.45
CA LEU A 88 -3.56 -6.58 -11.23
C LEU A 88 -5.03 -7.02 -11.37
N ASP A 89 -5.32 -7.82 -12.40
CA ASP A 89 -6.67 -8.18 -12.85
C ASP A 89 -7.05 -9.66 -12.61
N ARG A 90 -6.11 -10.49 -12.12
CA ARG A 90 -6.31 -11.96 -12.03
C ARG A 90 -7.44 -12.39 -11.10
N CYS A 91 -7.56 -11.78 -9.93
CA CYS A 91 -8.54 -12.21 -8.91
C CYS A 91 -9.89 -11.49 -9.02
N GLU A 92 -9.93 -10.35 -9.71
CA GLU A 92 -11.09 -9.49 -9.88
C GLU A 92 -10.87 -8.61 -11.13
N PRO A 93 -11.80 -8.59 -12.10
CA PRO A 93 -11.66 -7.74 -13.30
C PRO A 93 -11.55 -6.25 -12.96
N LEU A 94 -10.66 -5.54 -13.66
CA LEU A 94 -10.45 -4.10 -13.43
C LEU A 94 -11.74 -3.29 -13.53
N GLU A 95 -12.65 -3.61 -14.45
CA GLU A 95 -13.92 -2.91 -14.60
C GLU A 95 -14.82 -3.01 -13.36
N LYS A 96 -14.73 -4.14 -12.62
CA LYS A 96 -15.44 -4.27 -11.34
C LYS A 96 -14.72 -3.47 -10.26
N ILE A 97 -13.38 -3.51 -10.21
CA ILE A 97 -12.58 -2.76 -9.24
C ILE A 97 -12.80 -1.26 -9.42
N LYS A 98 -12.84 -0.74 -10.65
CA LYS A 98 -13.10 0.68 -10.94
C LYS A 98 -14.39 1.20 -10.32
N VAL A 99 -15.42 0.36 -10.24
CA VAL A 99 -16.73 0.73 -9.70
C VAL A 99 -16.79 0.60 -8.18
N ARG A 100 -16.23 -0.47 -7.60
CA ARG A 100 -16.48 -0.84 -6.19
C ARG A 100 -15.25 -0.87 -5.30
N GLY A 101 -14.07 -0.60 -5.86
CA GLY A 101 -12.79 -0.87 -5.22
C GLY A 101 -12.50 -2.36 -5.10
N ILE A 102 -11.47 -2.67 -4.33
CA ILE A 102 -11.03 -4.04 -4.06
C ILE A 102 -11.24 -4.39 -2.59
N SER A 103 -11.74 -5.60 -2.31
CA SER A 103 -11.86 -6.09 -0.95
C SER A 103 -10.51 -6.60 -0.42
N PHE A 104 -10.35 -6.63 0.90
CA PHE A 104 -9.14 -7.13 1.56
C PHE A 104 -8.74 -8.53 1.07
N GLY A 105 -9.67 -9.49 1.05
CA GLY A 105 -9.39 -10.85 0.57
C GLY A 105 -8.98 -10.91 -0.90
N LYS A 106 -9.54 -10.04 -1.76
CA LYS A 106 -9.15 -9.96 -3.17
C LYS A 106 -7.76 -9.33 -3.34
N LEU A 107 -7.40 -8.35 -2.52
CA LEU A 107 -6.05 -7.78 -2.50
C LEU A 107 -5.00 -8.85 -2.11
N VAL A 108 -5.28 -9.63 -1.07
CA VAL A 108 -4.43 -10.76 -0.64
C VAL A 108 -4.30 -11.81 -1.75
N CYS A 109 -5.41 -12.14 -2.44
CA CYS A 109 -5.36 -13.03 -3.60
C CYS A 109 -4.45 -12.50 -4.71
N LEU A 110 -4.56 -11.21 -5.07
CA LEU A 110 -3.73 -10.59 -6.10
C LEU A 110 -2.25 -10.62 -5.72
N ALA A 111 -1.95 -10.34 -4.45
CA ALA A 111 -0.60 -10.38 -3.90
C ALA A 111 0.05 -11.77 -4.05
N HIS A 112 -0.66 -12.82 -3.62
CA HIS A 112 -0.20 -14.20 -3.81
C HIS A 112 -0.03 -14.55 -5.29
N CYS A 113 -0.99 -14.16 -6.13
CA CYS A 113 -0.94 -14.40 -7.57
C CYS A 113 0.24 -13.71 -8.26
N ALA A 114 0.67 -12.57 -7.72
CA ALA A 114 1.82 -11.81 -8.19
C ALA A 114 3.17 -12.39 -7.70
N GLY A 115 3.17 -13.43 -6.85
CA GLY A 115 4.39 -14.06 -6.34
C GLY A 115 4.89 -13.49 -5.01
N ALA A 116 4.09 -12.68 -4.31
CA ALA A 116 4.45 -12.24 -2.96
C ALA A 116 4.13 -13.32 -1.93
N LYS A 117 4.97 -13.41 -0.89
CA LYS A 117 4.61 -14.11 0.35
C LYS A 117 3.80 -13.15 1.21
N VAL A 118 2.60 -13.57 1.61
CA VAL A 118 1.63 -12.70 2.27
C VAL A 118 1.21 -13.27 3.61
N GLU A 119 1.21 -12.42 4.64
CA GLU A 119 0.57 -12.67 5.92
C GLU A 119 -0.57 -11.65 6.11
N ALA A 120 -1.80 -12.14 6.17
CA ALA A 120 -3.01 -11.30 6.21
C ALA A 120 -3.67 -11.39 7.58
N PHE A 121 -3.93 -10.24 8.21
CA PHE A 121 -4.51 -10.15 9.55
C PHE A 121 -5.81 -9.35 9.51
N HIS A 122 -6.92 -10.01 9.85
CA HIS A 122 -8.20 -9.32 10.03
C HIS A 122 -8.30 -8.78 11.45
N ALA A 123 -8.73 -7.54 11.63
CA ALA A 123 -8.80 -6.88 12.95
C ALA A 123 -9.73 -7.61 13.94
N SER A 124 -10.71 -8.37 13.47
CA SER A 124 -11.54 -9.22 14.35
C SER A 124 -10.79 -10.42 14.93
N HIS A 125 -9.64 -10.79 14.35
CA HIS A 125 -8.85 -11.97 14.71
C HIS A 125 -7.41 -11.59 15.11
N SER A 126 -7.11 -10.31 15.34
CA SER A 126 -5.80 -9.81 15.73
C SER A 126 -5.92 -8.68 16.75
N SER A 127 -4.85 -8.40 17.48
CA SER A 127 -4.80 -7.28 18.42
C SER A 127 -4.10 -6.05 17.84
N ILE A 128 -4.25 -4.91 18.53
CA ILE A 128 -3.46 -3.71 18.23
C ILE A 128 -1.96 -3.92 18.46
N ASP A 129 -1.59 -4.82 19.37
CA ASP A 129 -0.19 -5.12 19.67
C ASP A 129 0.44 -5.97 18.55
N ASP A 130 -0.33 -6.90 17.96
CA ASP A 130 0.08 -7.60 16.75
C ASP A 130 0.33 -6.61 15.60
N PHE A 131 -0.59 -5.67 15.41
CA PHE A 131 -0.45 -4.63 14.39
C PHE A 131 0.84 -3.82 14.60
N ARG A 132 1.07 -3.30 15.82
CA ARG A 132 2.28 -2.52 16.16
C ARG A 132 3.55 -3.33 15.94
N LYS A 133 3.57 -4.59 16.37
CA LYS A 133 4.69 -5.51 16.19
C LYS A 133 5.09 -5.62 14.72
N TYR A 134 4.13 -5.82 13.83
CA TYR A 134 4.43 -5.98 12.41
C TYR A 134 4.73 -4.66 11.70
N VAL A 135 4.10 -3.54 12.10
CA VAL A 135 4.50 -2.20 11.61
C VAL A 135 5.97 -1.94 11.93
N MET A 136 6.36 -2.15 13.19
CA MET A 136 7.76 -1.96 13.61
C MET A 136 8.70 -2.86 12.83
N LYS A 137 8.38 -4.15 12.69
CA LYS A 137 9.21 -5.09 11.92
C LYS A 137 9.42 -4.64 10.47
N CYS A 138 8.35 -4.23 9.79
CA CYS A 138 8.43 -3.83 8.38
C CYS A 138 8.95 -2.40 8.18
N SER A 139 9.02 -1.59 9.24
CA SER A 139 9.57 -0.24 9.16
C SER A 139 11.08 -0.21 9.41
N THR A 140 11.61 -1.22 10.11
CA THR A 140 13.06 -1.41 10.35
C THR A 140 13.73 -2.34 9.32
N SER A 141 13.04 -2.70 8.24
CA SER A 141 13.56 -3.60 7.19
C SER A 141 13.10 -3.15 5.81
N ASP A 142 13.84 -3.51 4.76
CA ASP A 142 13.48 -3.25 3.37
C ASP A 142 13.01 -4.52 2.60
N ASP A 143 13.01 -5.68 3.26
CA ASP A 143 12.57 -6.98 2.72
C ASP A 143 11.07 -7.28 2.92
N CYS A 144 10.39 -6.41 3.65
CA CYS A 144 8.98 -6.56 3.97
C CYS A 144 8.26 -5.25 4.13
N HIS A 145 6.98 -5.24 3.74
CA HIS A 145 6.15 -4.04 3.73
C HIS A 145 4.76 -4.32 4.27
N VAL A 146 4.05 -3.24 4.60
CA VAL A 146 2.69 -3.28 5.14
C VAL A 146 1.77 -2.46 4.26
N ILE A 147 0.58 -3.00 3.96
CA ILE A 147 -0.60 -2.26 3.46
C ILE A 147 -1.69 -2.30 4.55
N SER A 148 -2.49 -1.25 4.77
CA SER A 148 -3.41 -1.15 5.95
C SER A 148 -4.79 -0.47 5.72
N SER A 149 -5.83 -0.95 6.45
CA SER A 149 -7.28 -0.52 6.46
C SER A 149 -7.55 -0.10 7.87
N TYR A 150 -8.45 0.83 8.11
CA TYR A 150 -8.48 2.03 7.35
C TYR A 150 -9.82 2.65 6.95
N HIS A 151 -10.87 2.58 7.76
CA HIS A 151 -11.99 3.51 7.52
C HIS A 151 -11.50 4.95 7.70
N ARG A 152 -11.54 5.77 6.65
CA ARG A 152 -11.09 7.16 6.76
C ARG A 152 -11.92 8.00 7.75
N GLY A 153 -13.18 7.64 7.98
CA GLY A 153 -14.02 8.29 8.99
C GLY A 153 -13.45 8.19 10.40
N ALA A 154 -12.70 7.13 10.73
CA ALA A 154 -12.01 7.03 12.02
C ALA A 154 -10.91 8.10 12.19
N LEU A 155 -10.37 8.62 11.10
CA LEU A 155 -9.41 9.73 11.06
C LEU A 155 -10.06 11.08 10.71
N LYS A 156 -11.40 11.14 10.63
CA LYS A 156 -12.16 12.33 10.20
C LYS A 156 -11.87 12.76 8.75
N GLN A 157 -11.42 11.86 7.87
CA GLN A 157 -11.02 12.17 6.49
C GLN A 157 -12.03 11.67 5.44
N GLU A 158 -13.19 12.32 5.29
CA GLU A 158 -14.27 11.91 4.36
C GLU A 158 -14.19 12.55 2.94
N PRO A 159 -14.70 11.92 1.85
CA PRO A 159 -15.43 10.64 1.79
C PRO A 159 -14.58 9.38 1.47
N VAL A 160 -15.10 8.22 1.89
CA VAL A 160 -14.54 6.88 2.25
C VAL A 160 -13.71 6.05 1.21
N THR A 161 -12.73 5.25 1.69
CA THR A 161 -12.60 3.75 1.54
C THR A 161 -11.58 3.14 2.54
N PHE A 162 -11.93 1.97 3.11
CA PHE A 162 -11.22 1.01 4.01
C PHE A 162 -10.06 0.22 3.31
N LEU A 163 -9.00 -0.33 3.99
CA LEU A 163 -8.08 -1.42 3.47
C LEU A 163 -7.04 -2.38 4.27
N LEU A 164 -7.36 -3.49 5.04
CA LEU A 164 -6.76 -3.93 6.37
C LEU A 164 -5.27 -4.34 6.33
N PHE A 165 -4.65 -4.59 7.49
CA PHE A 165 -3.22 -4.92 7.61
C PHE A 165 -2.82 -6.18 6.82
N VAL A 166 -1.97 -6.00 5.81
CA VAL A 166 -1.33 -7.07 5.03
C VAL A 166 0.17 -6.86 5.10
N LYS A 167 0.88 -7.87 5.61
CA LYS A 167 2.33 -7.93 5.55
C LYS A 167 2.74 -8.68 4.29
N PHE A 168 3.63 -8.07 3.53
CA PHE A 168 4.24 -8.63 2.33
C PHE A 168 5.70 -8.95 2.62
N LEU A 169 6.15 -10.11 2.17
CA LEU A 169 7.52 -10.57 2.28
C LEU A 169 8.03 -10.89 0.87
N GLN A 170 9.29 -10.55 0.61
CA GLN A 170 9.99 -11.01 -0.57
C GLN A 170 10.08 -12.55 -0.57
N GLN A 171 9.88 -13.18 -1.72
CA GLN A 171 10.18 -14.60 -1.91
C GLN A 171 11.68 -14.71 -2.22
N THR A 172 12.46 -15.29 -1.29
CA THR A 172 13.87 -15.63 -1.57
C THR A 172 13.91 -16.92 -2.37
N ASP A 173 13.64 -16.85 -3.68
CA ASP A 173 13.99 -17.93 -4.59
C ASP A 173 15.45 -17.76 -5.02
N SER A 174 16.31 -18.58 -4.43
CA SER A 174 17.76 -18.69 -4.67
C SER A 174 18.15 -19.19 -6.07
N ASN A 175 17.26 -19.14 -7.07
CA ASN A 175 17.41 -19.83 -8.35
C ASN A 175 17.16 -18.93 -9.57
N PHE A 176 17.79 -17.76 -9.61
CA PHE A 176 18.08 -17.10 -10.88
C PHE A 176 19.55 -16.66 -10.89
N ARG A 177 20.41 -17.58 -11.34
CA ARG A 177 21.66 -17.29 -12.05
C ARG A 177 21.48 -17.74 -13.49
#